data_AF-A0AA39HL86-F1
#
_entry.id   AF-A0AA39HL86-F1
#
_cell.length_a   1.000
_cell.length_b   1.000
_cell.length_c   1.000
_cell.angle_alpha   90.00
_cell.angle_beta   90.00
_cell.angle_gamma   90.00
#
_symmetry.space_group_name_H-M   'P 1'
#
loop_
_entity.id
_entity.type
_entity.pdbx_description
1 polymer ?
#
loop_
_entity_poly.entity_id
_entity_poly.type
_entity_poly.pdbx_seq_one_letter_code
_entity_poly.pdbx_strand_id
1 'polypeptide(L)'
;MDLCAIIIGTLYFLLSFTFLVLNGTIIFVLSTNKEFRTSTYRIIKTLCFSCMLQLVSFWIGGIMTISQSTLNYYLDRVLGVLVESSWFFYVSISLTLAVDRLLVFICIRSSDFSIITTILLGLSWLFFLCIVVAMGLQLFGYTYEHHGMVYQWGYTSTSGSRIVMKMEPYFDMGVFAMIFTIYSVLCVYLFKIKASTKNNSAFFKSEMRIFLVAVLSFTYETVFVDFLINAGAPGTTNYLTAADLPEHPVGLFLIVPSLLFSCP
;
A
#
# COMPACT_ATOMS: atom_id res chain seq x y z
N MET A 1 -25.42 20.92 -0.97
CA MET A 1 -24.72 19.62 -0.98
C MET A 1 -24.67 19.17 -2.41
N ASP A 2 -23.48 19.06 -2.97
CA ASP A 2 -23.29 18.65 -4.35
C ASP A 2 -23.56 17.14 -4.45
N LEU A 3 -24.44 16.74 -5.37
CA LEU A 3 -24.82 15.34 -5.56
C LEU A 3 -23.59 14.43 -5.75
N CYS A 4 -22.56 14.94 -6.45
CA CYS A 4 -21.29 14.26 -6.65
C CYS A 4 -20.58 13.94 -5.32
N ALA A 5 -20.53 14.89 -4.38
CA ALA A 5 -19.89 14.70 -3.09
C ALA A 5 -20.57 13.58 -2.27
N ILE A 6 -21.91 13.53 -2.32
CA ILE A 6 -22.69 12.49 -1.64
C ILE A 6 -22.37 11.12 -2.27
N ILE A 7 -22.35 11.01 -3.60
CA ILE A 7 -22.07 9.76 -4.30
C ILE A 7 -20.64 9.28 -3.99
N ILE A 8 -19.65 10.14 -4.19
CA ILE A 8 -18.23 9.83 -3.97
C ILE A 8 -18.00 9.46 -2.51
N GLY A 9 -18.47 10.28 -1.56
CA GLY A 9 -18.32 10.01 -0.13
C GLY A 9 -19.02 8.73 0.33
N THR A 10 -20.20 8.43 -0.21
CA THR A 10 -20.91 7.15 0.07
C THR A 10 -20.13 5.95 -0.44
N LEU A 11 -19.56 6.05 -1.66
CA LEU A 11 -18.72 4.99 -2.22
C LEU A 11 -17.45 4.78 -1.39
N TYR A 12 -16.73 5.85 -1.04
CA TYR A 12 -15.56 5.77 -0.17
C TYR A 12 -15.89 5.12 1.17
N PHE A 13 -16.99 5.55 1.80
CA PHE A 13 -17.43 5.01 3.08
C PHE A 13 -17.73 3.51 3.00
N LEU A 14 -18.57 3.09 2.04
CA LEU A 14 -19.00 1.70 1.89
C LEU A 14 -17.82 0.79 1.54
N LEU A 15 -17.02 1.16 0.55
CA LEU A 15 -15.86 0.36 0.13
C LEU A 15 -14.86 0.22 1.27
N SER A 16 -14.49 1.32 1.93
CA SER A 16 -13.51 1.29 3.03
C SER A 16 -14.00 0.42 4.18
N PHE A 17 -15.28 0.52 4.53
CA PHE A 17 -15.89 -0.31 5.58
C PHE A 17 -15.91 -1.80 5.21
N THR A 18 -16.30 -2.14 3.99
CA THR A 18 -16.28 -3.54 3.52
C THR A 18 -14.86 -4.13 3.57
N PHE A 19 -13.84 -3.40 3.12
CA PHE A 19 -12.46 -3.89 3.20
C PHE A 19 -11.93 -3.95 4.62
N LEU A 20 -12.36 -3.06 5.51
CA LEU A 20 -12.00 -3.10 6.92
C LEU A 20 -12.50 -4.39 7.57
N VAL A 21 -13.77 -4.76 7.31
CA VAL A 21 -14.37 -6.02 7.79
C VAL A 21 -13.68 -7.23 7.19
N LEU A 22 -13.35 -7.20 5.89
CA LEU A 22 -12.65 -8.29 5.22
C LEU A 22 -11.26 -8.52 5.83
N ASN A 23 -10.45 -7.46 5.98
CA ASN A 23 -9.12 -7.56 6.59
C ASN A 23 -9.19 -8.00 8.06
N GLY A 24 -10.16 -7.50 8.82
CA GLY A 24 -10.41 -7.94 10.20
C GLY A 24 -10.73 -9.43 10.26
N THR A 25 -11.54 -9.93 9.33
CA THR A 25 -11.88 -11.35 9.21
C THR A 25 -10.66 -12.21 8.89
N ILE A 26 -9.80 -11.77 7.96
CA ILE A 26 -8.55 -12.47 7.62
C ILE A 26 -7.63 -12.56 8.83
N ILE A 27 -7.42 -11.45 9.55
CA ILE A 27 -6.59 -11.42 10.76
C ILE A 27 -7.17 -12.37 11.83
N PHE A 28 -8.49 -12.40 12.00
CA PHE A 28 -9.16 -13.29 12.93
C PHE A 28 -8.94 -14.77 12.59
N VAL A 29 -9.10 -15.15 11.31
CA VAL A 29 -8.86 -16.53 10.83
C VAL A 29 -7.39 -16.92 10.99
N LEU A 30 -6.45 -16.03 10.63
CA LEU A 30 -5.00 -16.26 10.77
C LEU A 30 -4.52 -16.28 12.24
N SER A 31 -5.32 -15.78 13.17
CA SER A 31 -4.99 -15.77 14.60
C SER A 31 -5.59 -16.96 15.34
N THR A 32 -6.75 -17.45 14.90
CA THR A 32 -7.45 -18.58 15.51
C THR A 32 -6.81 -19.93 15.17
N ASN A 33 -6.36 -20.10 13.91
CA ASN A 33 -5.81 -21.38 13.46
C ASN A 33 -4.31 -21.50 13.77
N LYS A 34 -3.94 -22.50 14.59
CA LYS A 34 -2.55 -22.75 14.99
C LYS A 34 -1.63 -23.12 13.83
N GLU A 35 -2.19 -23.67 12.75
CA GLU A 35 -1.47 -24.03 11.52
C GLU A 35 -0.83 -22.82 10.84
N PHE A 36 -1.39 -21.62 11.02
CA PHE A 36 -0.89 -20.38 10.44
C PHE A 36 0.13 -19.64 11.31
N ARG A 37 0.89 -20.37 12.15
CA ARG A 37 1.95 -19.80 13.00
C ARG A 37 3.32 -19.66 12.32
N THR A 38 3.38 -19.69 10.98
CA THR A 38 4.64 -19.54 10.24
C THR A 38 5.09 -18.08 10.18
N SER A 39 6.35 -17.86 9.79
CA SER A 39 6.93 -16.52 9.59
C SER A 39 6.11 -15.69 8.59
N THR A 40 5.79 -16.28 7.46
CA THR A 40 5.06 -15.62 6.38
C THR A 40 3.67 -15.17 6.79
N TYR A 41 2.93 -15.98 7.55
CA TYR A 41 1.61 -15.58 8.07
C TYR A 41 1.69 -14.46 9.11
N ARG A 42 2.81 -14.32 9.84
CA ARG A 42 3.04 -13.13 10.68
C ARG A 42 3.15 -11.87 9.81
N ILE A 43 3.92 -11.92 8.72
CA ILE A 43 4.05 -10.81 7.76
C ILE A 43 2.68 -10.45 7.16
N ILE A 44 1.92 -11.45 6.69
CA ILE A 44 0.59 -11.22 6.09
C ILE A 44 -0.37 -10.58 7.10
N LYS A 45 -0.36 -11.01 8.37
CA LYS A 45 -1.17 -10.37 9.42
C LYS A 45 -0.78 -8.90 9.61
N THR A 46 0.51 -8.59 9.62
CA THR A 46 1.00 -7.21 9.71
C THR A 46 0.61 -6.39 8.49
N LEU A 47 0.64 -6.97 7.29
CA LEU A 47 0.19 -6.33 6.06
C LEU A 47 -1.30 -5.98 6.12
N CYS A 48 -2.16 -6.93 6.53
CA CYS A 48 -3.59 -6.67 6.74
C CYS A 48 -3.82 -5.58 7.80
N PHE A 49 -3.03 -5.57 8.88
CA PHE A 49 -3.11 -4.54 9.90
C PHE A 49 -2.77 -3.15 9.33
N SER A 50 -1.73 -3.04 8.51
CA SER A 50 -1.38 -1.79 7.80
C SER A 50 -2.54 -1.30 6.92
N CYS A 51 -3.17 -2.21 6.16
CA CYS A 51 -4.34 -1.87 5.35
C CYS A 51 -5.50 -1.38 6.22
N MET A 52 -5.75 -2.00 7.38
CA MET A 52 -6.80 -1.56 8.29
C MET A 52 -6.56 -0.14 8.81
N LEU A 53 -5.32 0.20 9.18
CA LEU A 53 -4.99 1.57 9.61
C LEU A 53 -5.36 2.58 8.52
N GLN A 54 -4.92 2.35 7.29
CA GLN A 54 -5.24 3.25 6.16
C GLN A 54 -6.74 3.33 5.86
N LEU A 55 -7.46 2.19 5.90
CA LEU A 55 -8.90 2.12 5.63
C LEU A 55 -9.73 2.86 6.68
N VAL A 56 -9.26 2.96 7.93
CA VAL A 56 -9.94 3.78 8.95
C VAL A 56 -9.93 5.25 8.56
N SER A 57 -8.81 5.77 8.06
CA SER A 57 -8.74 7.15 7.58
C SER A 57 -9.61 7.39 6.35
N PHE A 58 -9.66 6.45 5.40
CA PHE A 58 -10.55 6.58 4.24
C PHE A 58 -12.03 6.47 4.60
N TRP A 59 -12.37 5.62 5.56
CA TRP A 59 -13.73 5.51 6.08
C TRP A 59 -14.20 6.84 6.70
N ILE A 60 -13.38 7.47 7.53
CA ILE A 60 -13.68 8.80 8.08
C ILE A 60 -13.63 9.88 6.99
N GLY A 61 -12.70 9.77 6.04
CA GLY A 61 -12.62 10.61 4.84
C GLY A 61 -13.94 10.64 4.07
N GLY A 62 -14.61 9.50 3.89
CA GLY A 62 -15.94 9.43 3.27
C GLY A 62 -17.01 10.23 4.03
N ILE A 63 -16.96 10.24 5.38
CA ILE A 63 -17.83 11.09 6.21
C ILE A 63 -17.49 12.58 6.02
N MET A 64 -16.20 12.92 5.96
CA MET A 64 -15.72 14.27 5.68
C MET A 64 -16.18 14.74 4.29
N THR A 65 -16.18 13.87 3.29
CA THR A 65 -16.73 14.15 1.95
C THR A 65 -18.22 14.45 1.99
N ILE A 66 -19.02 13.58 2.62
CA ILE A 66 -20.48 13.73 2.68
C ILE A 66 -20.87 15.00 3.44
N SER A 67 -20.16 15.32 4.53
CA SER A 67 -20.38 16.53 5.32
C SER A 67 -19.80 17.79 4.68
N GLN A 68 -19.03 17.67 3.59
CA GLN A 68 -18.25 18.75 2.97
C GLN A 68 -17.43 19.55 4.01
N SER A 69 -16.87 18.85 5.01
CA SER A 69 -16.14 19.46 6.11
C SER A 69 -15.00 18.59 6.60
N THR A 70 -13.94 19.20 7.13
CA THR A 70 -12.82 18.47 7.73
C THR A 70 -13.09 18.02 9.17
N LEU A 71 -14.31 18.19 9.68
CA LEU A 71 -14.79 17.92 11.05
C LEU A 71 -13.99 18.65 12.16
N ASN A 72 -12.69 18.38 12.28
CA ASN A 72 -11.76 18.99 13.21
C ASN A 72 -10.32 18.98 12.64
N TYR A 73 -9.59 20.09 12.78
CA TYR A 73 -8.21 20.22 12.32
C TYR A 73 -7.25 19.15 12.87
N TYR A 74 -7.34 18.84 14.18
CA TYR A 74 -6.47 17.83 14.79
C TYR A 74 -6.81 16.42 14.30
N LEU A 75 -8.10 16.14 14.10
CA LEU A 75 -8.54 14.86 13.55
C LEU A 75 -8.01 14.68 12.13
N ASP A 76 -8.22 15.66 11.25
CA ASP A 76 -7.72 15.66 9.87
C ASP A 76 -6.20 15.41 9.82
N ARG A 77 -5.45 16.12 10.67
CA ARG A 77 -3.99 15.95 10.80
C ARG A 77 -3.60 14.54 11.24
N VAL A 78 -4.26 13.97 12.24
CA VAL A 78 -3.98 12.61 12.72
C VAL A 78 -4.29 11.58 11.65
N LEU A 79 -5.41 11.72 10.94
CA LEU A 79 -5.80 10.82 9.88
C LEU A 79 -4.85 10.89 8.69
N GLY A 80 -4.38 12.07 8.31
CA GLY A 80 -3.40 12.22 7.25
C GLY A 80 -2.04 11.60 7.59
N VAL A 81 -1.56 11.78 8.83
CA VAL A 81 -0.36 11.08 9.33
C VAL A 81 -0.57 9.57 9.27
N LEU A 82 -1.75 9.09 9.65
CA LEU A 82 -2.09 7.66 9.63
C LEU A 82 -2.11 7.10 8.20
N VAL A 83 -2.72 7.79 7.23
CA VAL A 83 -2.75 7.37 5.81
C VAL A 83 -1.33 7.20 5.29
N GLU A 84 -0.54 8.26 5.42
CA GLU A 84 0.78 8.34 4.81
C GLU A 84 1.76 7.36 5.45
N SER A 85 1.81 7.31 6.79
CA SER A 85 2.67 6.36 7.48
C SER A 85 2.27 4.90 7.21
N SER A 86 0.96 4.61 7.11
CA SER A 86 0.48 3.26 6.79
C SER A 86 0.82 2.85 5.35
N TRP A 87 0.90 3.79 4.41
CA TRP A 87 1.39 3.55 3.05
C TRP A 87 2.84 3.07 3.06
N PHE A 88 3.75 3.84 3.68
CA PHE A 88 5.15 3.44 3.83
C PHE A 88 5.32 2.13 4.58
N PHE A 89 4.48 1.88 5.60
CA PHE A 89 4.50 0.62 6.32
C PHE A 89 4.09 -0.55 5.43
N TYR A 90 3.03 -0.39 4.64
CA TYR A 90 2.57 -1.38 3.66
C TYR A 90 3.67 -1.72 2.64
N VAL A 91 4.33 -0.70 2.08
CA VAL A 91 5.43 -0.85 1.12
C VAL A 91 6.62 -1.61 1.75
N SER A 92 7.03 -1.24 2.96
CA SER A 92 8.11 -1.91 3.69
C SER A 92 7.81 -3.37 4.02
N ILE A 93 6.56 -3.67 4.41
CA ILE A 93 6.11 -5.04 4.69
C ILE A 93 6.01 -5.87 3.41
N SER A 94 5.61 -5.26 2.29
CA SER A 94 5.59 -5.91 0.98
C SER A 94 6.99 -6.31 0.51
N LEU A 95 7.99 -5.45 0.73
CA LEU A 95 9.40 -5.80 0.51
C LEU A 95 9.85 -6.95 1.42
N THR A 96 9.48 -6.89 2.70
CA THR A 96 9.78 -7.97 3.66
C THR A 96 9.16 -9.30 3.23
N LEU A 97 7.94 -9.29 2.69
CA LEU A 97 7.28 -10.47 2.14
C LEU A 97 8.02 -11.03 0.92
N ALA A 98 8.46 -10.17 0.00
CA ALA A 98 9.23 -10.58 -1.18
C ALA A 98 10.55 -11.27 -0.78
N VAL A 99 11.26 -10.70 0.21
CA VAL A 99 12.50 -11.29 0.76
C VAL A 99 12.22 -12.61 1.48
N ASP A 100 11.17 -12.70 2.30
CA ASP A 100 10.77 -13.94 2.98
C ASP A 100 10.52 -15.06 1.97
N ARG A 101 9.80 -14.76 0.87
CA ARG A 101 9.58 -15.72 -0.22
C ARG A 101 10.91 -16.13 -0.86
N LEU A 102 11.80 -15.19 -1.19
CA LEU A 102 13.11 -15.50 -1.74
C LEU A 102 13.93 -16.43 -0.83
N LEU A 103 13.95 -16.15 0.47
CA LEU A 103 14.68 -16.95 1.46
C LEU A 103 14.15 -18.38 1.56
N VAL A 104 12.83 -18.59 1.47
CA VAL A 104 12.23 -19.93 1.48
C VAL A 104 12.74 -20.78 0.31
N PHE A 105 12.99 -20.20 -0.86
CA PHE A 105 13.50 -20.93 -2.02
C PHE A 105 15.01 -21.14 -2.02
N ILE A 106 15.78 -20.16 -1.56
CA ILE A 106 17.25 -20.25 -1.56
C ILE A 106 17.73 -21.13 -0.39
N CYS A 107 17.13 -20.96 0.79
CA CYS A 107 17.64 -21.51 2.05
C CYS A 107 16.73 -22.62 2.59
N ILE A 108 16.50 -23.67 1.79
CA ILE A 108 15.59 -24.80 2.07
C ILE A 108 15.83 -25.48 3.45
N ARG A 109 16.99 -25.25 4.11
CA ARG A 109 17.42 -26.07 5.26
C ARG A 109 17.92 -25.33 6.51
N SER A 110 18.05 -24.00 6.52
CA SER A 110 18.60 -23.29 7.69
C SER A 110 17.51 -22.77 8.63
N SER A 111 17.54 -23.08 9.92
CA SER A 111 16.68 -22.49 10.96
C SER A 111 16.75 -20.96 11.04
N ASP A 112 17.80 -20.37 10.46
CA ASP A 112 18.17 -18.96 10.64
C ASP A 112 17.26 -17.99 9.86
N PHE A 113 16.46 -18.46 8.89
CA PHE A 113 15.60 -17.57 8.09
C PHE A 113 14.54 -16.85 8.94
N SER A 114 14.02 -17.52 9.97
CA SER A 114 12.98 -16.95 10.85
C SER A 114 13.51 -15.72 11.61
N ILE A 115 14.81 -15.71 11.92
CA ILE A 115 15.48 -14.59 12.57
C ILE A 115 15.56 -13.40 11.60
N ILE A 116 16.02 -13.63 10.36
CA ILE A 116 16.14 -12.58 9.34
C ILE A 116 14.77 -11.94 9.07
N THR A 117 13.72 -12.75 8.85
CA THR A 117 12.36 -12.22 8.63
C THR A 117 11.87 -11.42 9.84
N THR A 118 12.17 -11.87 11.06
CA THR A 118 11.77 -11.15 12.28
C THR A 118 12.51 -9.82 12.41
N ILE A 119 13.79 -9.75 12.04
CA ILE A 119 14.57 -8.51 12.01
C ILE A 119 14.00 -7.55 10.96
N LEU A 120 13.74 -8.01 9.73
CA LEU A 120 13.15 -7.17 8.66
C LEU A 120 11.76 -6.64 9.05
N LEU A 121 10.94 -7.47 9.71
CA LEU A 121 9.66 -7.06 10.24
C LEU A 121 9.82 -5.98 11.33
N GLY A 122 10.77 -6.15 12.25
CA GLY A 122 11.10 -5.17 13.27
C GLY A 122 11.59 -3.83 12.67
N LEU A 123 12.43 -3.89 11.64
CA LEU A 123 12.89 -2.70 10.90
C LEU A 123 11.73 -1.98 10.20
N SER A 124 10.77 -2.72 9.64
CA SER A 124 9.58 -2.15 9.01
C SER A 124 8.70 -1.38 10.02
N TRP A 125 8.54 -1.92 11.23
CA TRP A 125 7.84 -1.23 12.32
C TRP A 125 8.59 0.03 12.79
N LEU A 126 9.91 -0.07 12.92
CA LEU A 126 10.72 1.09 13.29
C LEU A 126 10.61 2.19 12.24
N PHE A 127 10.68 1.83 10.95
CA PHE A 127 10.50 2.76 9.84
C PHE A 127 9.13 3.44 9.89
N PHE A 128 8.05 2.68 10.07
CA PHE A 128 6.70 3.21 10.27
C PHE A 128 6.64 4.24 11.42
N LEU A 129 7.17 3.90 12.59
CA LEU A 129 7.17 4.82 13.74
C LEU A 129 7.98 6.09 13.48
N CYS A 130 9.12 5.97 12.78
CA CYS A 130 9.90 7.14 12.35
C CYS A 130 9.09 8.06 11.44
N ILE A 131 8.34 7.51 10.47
CA ILE A 131 7.47 8.30 9.59
C ILE A 131 6.30 8.93 10.36
N VAL A 132 5.67 8.21 11.29
CA VAL A 132 4.61 8.77 12.16
C VAL A 132 5.13 9.98 12.94
N VAL A 133 6.32 9.87 13.54
CA VAL A 133 6.94 10.98 14.29
C VAL A 133 7.30 12.13 13.35
N ALA A 134 7.91 11.85 12.20
CA ALA A 134 8.29 12.87 11.22
C ALA A 134 7.06 13.65 10.70
N MET A 135 6.00 12.95 10.29
CA MET A 135 4.77 13.54 9.75
C MET A 135 3.91 14.19 10.84
N GLY A 136 4.07 13.78 12.10
CA GLY A 136 3.44 14.42 13.26
C GLY A 136 3.98 15.82 13.57
N LEU A 137 5.18 16.18 13.08
CA LEU A 137 5.73 17.52 13.25
C LEU A 137 4.98 18.54 12.39
N GLN A 138 4.83 19.78 12.90
CA GLN A 138 4.09 20.85 12.22
C GLN A 138 4.68 21.26 10.85
N LEU A 139 5.95 20.95 10.60
CA LEU A 139 6.64 21.28 9.35
C LEU A 139 6.17 20.40 8.17
N PHE A 140 5.75 19.17 8.47
CA PHE A 140 5.23 18.22 7.51
C PHE A 140 3.71 18.15 7.65
N GLY A 141 3.02 17.77 6.59
CA GLY A 141 1.58 17.76 6.62
C GLY A 141 0.97 17.03 5.45
N TYR A 142 0.04 16.16 5.81
CA TYR A 142 -0.84 15.46 4.91
C TYR A 142 -2.25 15.70 5.45
N THR A 143 -3.10 16.31 4.66
CA THR A 143 -4.43 16.79 5.08
C THR A 143 -5.45 16.45 4.02
N TYR A 144 -6.70 16.33 4.42
CA TYR A 144 -7.80 16.12 3.49
C TYR A 144 -8.16 17.45 2.82
N GLU A 145 -7.96 17.53 1.51
CA GLU A 145 -8.16 18.75 0.74
C GLU A 145 -9.53 18.74 0.05
N HIS A 146 -10.24 19.88 0.13
CA HIS A 146 -11.56 20.10 -0.46
C HIS A 146 -11.48 21.13 -1.59
N HIS A 147 -10.54 20.97 -2.52
CA HIS A 147 -10.44 21.87 -3.67
C HIS A 147 -11.44 21.46 -4.77
N GLY A 148 -12.70 21.86 -4.56
CA GLY A 148 -13.78 21.68 -5.52
C GLY A 148 -14.29 20.25 -5.60
N MET A 149 -14.21 19.64 -6.80
CA MET A 149 -14.71 18.28 -7.07
C MET A 149 -13.73 17.19 -6.62
N VAL A 150 -12.48 17.54 -6.30
CA VAL A 150 -11.44 16.56 -5.97
C VAL A 150 -11.40 16.37 -4.46
N TYR A 151 -11.75 15.17 -4.01
CA TYR A 151 -11.85 14.76 -2.62
C TYR A 151 -10.70 13.80 -2.28
N GLN A 152 -9.52 14.35 -2.01
CA GLN A 152 -8.29 13.56 -1.86
C GLN A 152 -7.46 13.97 -0.65
N TRP A 153 -6.68 13.02 -0.16
CA TRP A 153 -5.61 13.32 0.78
C TRP A 153 -4.41 13.87 0.01
N GLY A 154 -3.79 14.92 0.53
CA GLY A 154 -2.70 15.58 -0.14
C GLY A 154 -1.74 16.28 0.82
N TYR A 155 -0.55 16.58 0.29
CA TYR A 155 0.46 17.32 1.02
C TYR A 155 0.08 18.78 1.23
N THR A 156 0.32 19.30 2.43
CA THR A 156 0.15 20.73 2.70
C THR A 156 1.19 21.57 1.95
N SER A 157 0.94 22.86 1.81
CA SER A 157 1.86 23.81 1.14
C SER A 157 3.14 24.15 1.93
N THR A 158 3.41 23.50 3.06
CA THR A 158 4.61 23.76 3.87
C THR A 158 5.88 23.32 3.14
N SER A 159 7.03 23.89 3.53
CA SER A 159 8.31 23.54 2.90
C SER A 159 8.68 22.07 3.09
N GLY A 160 8.44 21.50 4.27
CA GLY A 160 8.68 20.08 4.56
C GLY A 160 7.85 19.16 3.68
N SER A 161 6.54 19.39 3.61
CA SER A 161 5.61 18.61 2.77
C SER A 161 5.99 18.63 1.29
N ARG A 162 6.42 19.78 0.76
CA ARG A 162 6.88 19.90 -0.64
C ARG A 162 8.14 19.09 -0.93
N ILE A 163 9.02 18.90 0.06
CA ILE A 163 10.20 18.04 -0.08
C ILE A 163 9.75 16.58 -0.12
N VAL A 164 8.88 16.15 0.80
CA VAL A 164 8.38 14.77 0.84
C VAL A 164 7.63 14.42 -0.44
N MET A 165 6.70 15.27 -0.88
CA MET A 165 5.96 15.12 -2.13
C MET A 165 6.86 14.93 -3.36
N LYS A 166 8.05 15.54 -3.38
CA LYS A 166 9.03 15.36 -4.46
C LYS A 166 9.86 14.09 -4.32
N MET A 167 10.11 13.63 -3.09
CA MET A 167 10.97 12.49 -2.80
C MET A 167 10.22 11.16 -2.84
N GLU A 168 8.96 11.14 -2.43
CA GLU A 168 8.13 9.95 -2.31
C GLU A 168 8.04 9.14 -3.62
N PRO A 169 7.77 9.73 -4.81
CA PRO A 169 7.68 8.94 -6.05
C PRO A 169 8.97 8.18 -6.38
N TYR A 170 10.14 8.78 -6.08
CA TYR A 170 11.43 8.12 -6.30
C TYR A 170 11.69 7.00 -5.30
N PHE A 171 11.28 7.22 -4.04
CA PHE A 171 11.37 6.20 -3.01
C PHE A 171 10.48 5.00 -3.36
N ASP A 172 9.21 5.24 -3.69
CA ASP A 172 8.24 4.21 -4.03
C ASP A 172 8.69 3.43 -5.27
N MET A 173 9.09 4.12 -6.34
CA MET A 173 9.62 3.49 -7.54
C MET A 173 10.85 2.62 -7.24
N GLY A 174 11.75 3.10 -6.38
CA GLY A 174 12.92 2.34 -5.94
C GLY A 174 12.53 1.05 -5.21
N VAL A 175 11.59 1.11 -4.27
CA VAL A 175 11.13 -0.06 -3.52
C VAL A 175 10.36 -1.04 -4.41
N PHE A 176 9.46 -0.56 -5.26
CA PHE A 176 8.73 -1.42 -6.20
C PHE A 176 9.66 -2.09 -7.22
N ALA A 177 10.70 -1.40 -7.70
CA ALA A 177 11.73 -1.99 -8.56
C ALA A 177 12.51 -3.11 -7.83
N MET A 178 12.84 -2.93 -6.55
CA MET A 178 13.45 -3.99 -5.74
C MET A 178 12.53 -5.20 -5.58
N ILE A 179 11.25 -4.98 -5.26
CA ILE A 179 10.23 -6.04 -5.15
C ILE A 179 10.12 -6.81 -6.47
N PHE A 180 9.99 -6.09 -7.59
CA PHE A 180 9.89 -6.68 -8.92
C PHE A 180 11.13 -7.51 -9.28
N THR A 181 12.33 -7.01 -8.95
CA THR A 181 13.59 -7.73 -9.18
C THR A 181 13.64 -9.02 -8.38
N ILE A 182 13.29 -8.99 -7.09
CA ILE A 182 13.23 -10.18 -6.24
C ILE A 182 12.25 -11.21 -6.80
N TYR A 183 11.05 -10.78 -7.19
CA TYR A 183 10.04 -11.67 -7.77
C TYR A 183 10.44 -12.22 -9.15
N SER A 184 11.19 -11.45 -9.94
CA SER A 184 11.76 -11.93 -11.21
C SER A 184 12.79 -13.05 -10.97
N VAL A 185 13.67 -12.89 -9.99
CA VAL A 185 14.62 -13.93 -9.57
C VAL A 185 13.86 -15.19 -9.10
N LEU A 186 12.86 -15.03 -8.24
CA LEU A 186 11.97 -16.11 -7.79
C LEU A 186 11.33 -16.87 -8.96
N CYS A 187 10.81 -16.13 -9.94
CA CYS A 187 10.18 -16.70 -11.13
C CYS A 187 11.16 -17.58 -11.93
N VAL A 188 12.39 -17.10 -12.14
CA VAL A 188 13.46 -17.87 -12.82
C VAL A 188 13.78 -19.16 -12.04
N TYR A 189 13.90 -19.08 -10.71
CA TYR A 189 14.13 -20.26 -9.87
C TYR A 189 12.98 -21.28 -9.97
N LEU A 190 11.73 -20.81 -9.94
CA LEU A 190 10.54 -21.66 -10.10
C LEU A 190 10.50 -22.36 -11.46
N PHE A 191 10.81 -21.65 -12.55
CA PHE A 191 10.91 -22.25 -13.88
C PHE A 191 11.99 -23.33 -13.93
N LYS A 192 13.16 -23.09 -13.31
CA LYS A 192 14.24 -24.08 -13.23
C LYS A 192 13.81 -25.34 -12.47
N ILE A 193 13.16 -25.19 -11.32
CA ILE A 193 12.66 -26.33 -10.51
C ILE A 193 11.59 -27.11 -11.30
N LYS A 194 10.66 -26.42 -11.96
CA LYS A 194 9.60 -27.04 -12.77
C LYS A 194 10.17 -27.84 -13.94
N ALA A 195 11.22 -27.35 -14.59
CA ALA A 195 11.90 -28.09 -15.66
C ALA A 195 12.53 -29.40 -15.15
N SER A 196 12.97 -29.43 -13.88
CA SER A 196 13.57 -30.61 -13.26
C SER A 196 12.57 -31.60 -12.63
N THR A 197 11.34 -31.18 -12.30
CA THR A 197 10.39 -32.02 -11.54
C THR A 197 9.00 -32.05 -12.19
N LYS A 198 8.57 -33.22 -12.68
CA LYS A 198 7.29 -33.40 -13.41
C LYS A 198 6.00 -33.25 -12.58
N ASN A 199 6.06 -33.22 -11.24
CA ASN A 199 4.86 -33.40 -10.39
C ASN A 199 4.37 -32.21 -9.54
N ASN A 200 4.98 -31.02 -9.57
CA ASN A 200 4.60 -29.90 -8.66
C ASN A 200 3.83 -28.76 -9.36
N SER A 201 2.62 -29.02 -9.87
CA SER A 201 1.82 -28.02 -10.59
C SER A 201 1.07 -27.02 -9.69
N ALA A 202 0.58 -27.45 -8.51
CA ALA A 202 -0.26 -26.63 -7.64
C ALA A 202 0.50 -25.45 -7.00
N PHE A 203 1.66 -25.73 -6.41
CA PHE A 203 2.52 -24.71 -5.79
C PHE A 203 3.04 -23.68 -6.81
N PHE A 204 3.35 -24.12 -8.03
CA PHE A 204 3.72 -23.21 -9.12
C PHE A 204 2.59 -22.22 -9.47
N LYS A 205 1.32 -22.68 -9.42
CA LYS A 205 0.17 -21.83 -9.76
C LYS A 205 -0.04 -20.70 -8.75
N SER A 206 0.09 -20.98 -7.45
CA SER A 206 -0.06 -19.94 -6.41
C SER A 206 1.05 -18.88 -6.52
N GLU A 207 2.30 -19.31 -6.71
CA GLU A 207 3.44 -18.38 -6.81
C GLU A 207 3.40 -17.54 -8.10
N MET A 208 2.97 -18.12 -9.23
CA MET A 208 2.78 -17.35 -10.47
C MET A 208 1.70 -16.28 -10.36
N ARG A 209 0.67 -16.49 -9.52
CA ARG A 209 -0.33 -15.44 -9.24
C ARG A 209 0.32 -14.26 -8.52
N ILE A 210 1.15 -14.52 -7.51
CA ILE A 210 1.85 -13.47 -6.76
C ILE A 210 2.80 -12.69 -7.70
N PHE A 211 3.53 -13.39 -8.56
CA PHE A 211 4.35 -12.75 -9.59
C PHE A 211 3.54 -11.85 -10.52
N LEU A 212 2.38 -12.32 -10.99
CA LEU A 212 1.49 -11.52 -11.82
C LEU A 212 1.03 -10.25 -11.09
N VAL A 213 0.69 -10.35 -9.80
CA VAL A 213 0.35 -9.17 -8.98
C VAL A 213 1.53 -8.19 -8.93
N ALA A 214 2.75 -8.68 -8.67
CA ALA A 214 3.93 -7.84 -8.63
C ALA A 214 4.20 -7.12 -9.97
N VAL A 215 4.02 -7.81 -11.11
CA VAL A 215 4.13 -7.21 -12.46
C VAL A 215 3.09 -6.11 -12.66
N LEU A 216 1.82 -6.38 -12.31
CA LEU A 216 0.74 -5.41 -12.46
C LEU A 216 0.95 -4.19 -11.57
N SER A 217 1.32 -4.39 -10.31
CA SER A 217 1.66 -3.31 -9.37
C SER A 217 2.82 -2.47 -9.88
N PHE A 218 3.93 -3.10 -10.31
CA PHE A 218 5.09 -2.37 -10.83
C PHE A 218 4.76 -1.57 -12.10
N THR A 219 4.01 -2.17 -13.03
CA THR A 219 3.62 -1.49 -14.28
C THR A 219 2.74 -0.28 -14.00
N TYR A 220 1.76 -0.45 -13.11
CA TYR A 220 0.88 0.66 -12.70
C TYR A 220 1.67 1.80 -12.05
N GLU A 221 2.55 1.47 -11.10
CA GLU A 221 3.35 2.49 -10.38
C GLU A 221 4.30 3.23 -11.31
N THR A 222 4.90 2.52 -12.27
CA THR A 222 5.74 3.15 -13.30
C THR A 222 4.92 4.16 -14.11
N VAL A 223 3.73 3.77 -14.59
CA VAL A 223 2.83 4.66 -15.34
C VAL A 223 2.37 5.84 -14.48
N PHE A 224 2.10 5.61 -13.20
CA PHE A 224 1.69 6.65 -12.25
C PHE A 224 2.80 7.67 -12.00
N VAL A 225 4.03 7.21 -11.75
CA VAL A 225 5.20 8.09 -11.56
C VAL A 225 5.51 8.87 -12.83
N ASP A 226 5.48 8.23 -14.00
CA ASP A 226 5.67 8.90 -15.29
C ASP A 226 4.60 9.97 -15.51
N PHE A 227 3.34 9.68 -15.18
CA PHE A 227 2.26 10.65 -15.23
C PHE A 227 2.49 11.83 -14.28
N LEU A 228 2.88 11.56 -13.03
CA LEU A 228 3.10 12.59 -12.01
C LEU A 228 4.29 13.51 -12.36
N ILE A 229 5.37 12.94 -12.90
CA ILE A 229 6.52 13.71 -13.40
C ILE A 229 6.11 14.61 -14.56
N ASN A 230 5.33 14.09 -15.52
CA ASN A 230 4.88 14.85 -16.68
C ASN A 230 3.86 15.94 -16.30
N ALA A 231 2.99 15.69 -15.33
CA ALA A 231 2.04 16.67 -14.81
C ALA A 231 2.73 17.82 -14.05
N GLY A 232 3.87 17.56 -13.41
CA GLY A 232 4.64 18.54 -12.64
C GLY A 232 5.60 19.42 -13.45
N ALA A 233 5.71 19.23 -14.77
CA ALA A 233 6.67 19.97 -15.59
C ALA A 233 6.29 21.46 -15.72
N PRO A 234 7.18 22.41 -15.35
CA PRO A 234 6.92 23.84 -15.46
C PRO A 234 6.85 24.27 -16.94
N GLY A 235 5.62 24.34 -17.48
CA GLY A 235 5.35 24.71 -18.87
C GLY A 235 4.00 24.22 -19.41
N THR A 236 3.38 23.23 -18.76
CA THR A 236 2.06 22.66 -19.12
C THR A 236 0.88 23.28 -18.36
N THR A 237 1.11 24.33 -17.56
CA THR A 237 0.12 24.98 -16.69
C THR A 237 -1.06 25.65 -17.41
N ASN A 238 -1.04 25.77 -18.74
CA ASN A 238 -2.10 26.45 -19.49
C ASN A 238 -3.15 25.50 -20.10
N TYR A 239 -2.99 24.18 -20.02
CA TYR A 239 -3.91 23.23 -20.69
C TYR A 239 -4.45 22.10 -19.83
N LEU A 240 -3.96 21.93 -18.59
CA LEU A 240 -4.54 20.98 -17.64
C LEU A 240 -5.25 21.79 -16.56
N THR A 241 -6.46 22.23 -16.87
CA THR A 241 -7.42 22.60 -15.83
C THR A 241 -7.59 21.43 -14.88
N ALA A 242 -7.70 21.68 -13.57
CA ALA A 242 -7.84 20.66 -12.53
C ALA A 242 -9.03 19.67 -12.75
N ALA A 243 -9.87 19.91 -13.76
CA ALA A 243 -10.93 19.02 -14.23
C ALA A 243 -10.44 17.85 -15.12
N ASP A 244 -9.20 17.90 -15.63
CA ASP A 244 -8.65 16.89 -16.57
C ASP A 244 -7.67 15.93 -15.89
N LEU A 245 -7.37 16.12 -14.60
CA LEU A 245 -6.68 15.11 -13.80
C LEU A 245 -7.67 13.96 -13.56
N PRO A 246 -7.38 12.73 -14.03
CA PRO A 246 -8.25 11.60 -13.78
C PRO A 246 -8.46 11.48 -12.28
N GLU A 247 -9.73 11.41 -11.84
CA GLU A 247 -10.09 11.13 -10.45
C GLU A 247 -9.43 9.81 -10.06
N HIS A 248 -8.26 9.89 -9.42
CA HIS A 248 -7.44 8.71 -9.19
C HIS A 248 -8.09 7.83 -8.13
N PRO A 249 -8.35 6.55 -8.43
CA PRO A 249 -8.85 5.64 -7.44
C PRO A 249 -7.65 5.07 -6.66
N VAL A 250 -7.02 5.91 -5.84
CA VAL A 250 -6.02 5.45 -4.85
C VAL A 250 -6.65 4.35 -3.96
N GLY A 251 -7.98 4.39 -3.79
CA GLY A 251 -8.77 3.35 -3.14
C GLY A 251 -8.81 1.98 -3.87
N LEU A 252 -8.69 1.91 -5.20
CA LEU A 252 -8.68 0.62 -5.93
C LEU A 252 -7.36 -0.15 -5.72
N PHE A 253 -6.28 0.55 -5.38
CA PHE A 253 -4.95 -0.01 -5.20
C PHE A 253 -4.86 -0.95 -3.97
N LEU A 254 -5.68 -0.72 -2.94
CA LEU A 254 -5.74 -1.58 -1.75
C LEU A 254 -6.64 -2.83 -1.96
N ILE A 255 -7.49 -2.82 -2.98
CA ILE A 255 -8.51 -3.87 -3.20
C ILE A 255 -7.89 -5.10 -3.84
N VAL A 256 -7.01 -4.89 -4.82
CA VAL A 256 -6.53 -5.96 -5.69
C VAL A 256 -5.57 -6.91 -4.96
N PRO A 257 -4.56 -6.44 -4.20
CA PRO A 257 -3.67 -7.36 -3.47
C PRO A 257 -4.41 -8.10 -2.35
N SER A 258 -5.24 -7.40 -1.58
CA SER A 258 -5.99 -7.96 -0.44
C SER A 258 -6.95 -9.09 -0.85
N LEU A 259 -7.63 -8.95 -1.99
CA LEU A 259 -8.50 -9.99 -2.53
C LEU A 259 -7.73 -11.17 -3.14
N LEU A 260 -6.54 -10.93 -3.70
CA LEU A 260 -5.73 -11.98 -4.32
C LEU A 260 -4.99 -12.87 -3.30
N PHE A 261 -4.67 -12.35 -2.11
CA PHE A 261 -4.10 -13.16 -1.00
C PHE A 261 -5.17 -13.94 -0.19
N SER A 262 -6.45 -13.65 -0.38
CA SER A 262 -7.55 -14.25 0.40
C SER A 262 -8.08 -15.58 -0.16
N CYS A 263 -7.53 -16.08 -1.27
CA CYS A 263 -7.97 -17.32 -1.90
C CYS A 263 -6.78 -18.28 -2.12
N PRO A 264 -6.57 -19.29 -1.26
CA PRO A 264 -5.67 -20.40 -1.57
C PRO A 264 -6.06 -21.12 -2.87
#